data_AF-A0A4P8XMV6-F1
#
_entry.id   AF-A0A4P8XMV6-F1
#
_cell.length_a   1.000
_cell.length_b   1.000
_cell.length_c   1.000
_cell.angle_alpha   90.00
_cell.angle_beta   90.00
_cell.angle_gamma   90.00
#
_symmetry.space_group_name_H-M   'P 1'
#
loop_
_entity.id
_entity.type
_entity.pdbx_description
1 polymer ?
#
loop_
_entity_poly.entity_id
_entity_poly.type
_entity_poly.pdbx_seq_one_letter_code
_entity_poly.pdbx_strand_id
1 'polypeptide(L)'
;MRQITAKHLTFLQIAINVFESDVLRETHWNKDRDLIALRYGADRDCVQIFELGEEVGFFAQMLPATDKNERLETLRKRYGLENQTARPQVAYFSGEMEKQLQANEDKGGWETATDQFLKNQLEKNFRALRLCRSHEEYRRRCANIANYAMMLADNDRREEDERSGLST
;
A
#
# COMPACT_ATOMS: atom_id res chain seq x y z
N MET A 1 -37.76 7.86 16.89
CA MET A 1 -37.01 7.40 15.70
C MET A 1 -37.35 8.32 14.55
N ARG A 2 -36.36 8.90 13.86
CA ARG A 2 -36.63 9.60 12.59
C ARG A 2 -37.04 8.58 11.53
N GLN A 3 -37.88 8.99 10.60
CA GLN A 3 -38.34 8.14 9.51
C GLN A 3 -37.22 7.96 8.48
N ILE A 4 -36.97 6.72 8.04
CA ILE A 4 -36.02 6.44 6.96
C ILE A 4 -36.65 6.89 5.64
N THR A 5 -35.94 7.72 4.89
CA THR A 5 -36.38 8.26 3.60
C THR A 5 -35.65 7.58 2.44
N ALA A 6 -36.14 7.76 1.21
CA ALA A 6 -35.45 7.27 0.01
C ALA A 6 -34.03 7.85 -0.12
N LYS A 7 -33.83 9.12 0.30
CA LYS A 7 -32.52 9.79 0.33
C LYS A 7 -31.51 9.00 1.17
N HIS A 8 -31.92 8.50 2.34
CA HIS A 8 -31.04 7.71 3.22
C HIS A 8 -30.61 6.40 2.57
N LEU A 9 -31.54 5.70 1.90
CA LEU A 9 -31.24 4.43 1.24
C LEU A 9 -30.33 4.61 0.02
N THR A 10 -30.56 5.66 -0.78
CA THR A 10 -29.66 5.99 -1.89
C THR A 10 -28.27 6.32 -1.39
N PHE A 11 -28.15 7.12 -0.32
CA PHE A 11 -26.85 7.45 0.26
C PHE A 11 -26.15 6.23 0.88
N LEU A 12 -26.90 5.33 1.54
CA LEU A 12 -26.38 4.07 2.06
C LEU A 12 -25.71 3.25 0.97
N GLN A 13 -26.36 3.08 -0.19
CA GLN A 13 -25.79 2.30 -1.28
C GLN A 13 -24.48 2.91 -1.82
N ILE A 14 -24.43 4.24 -1.92
CA ILE A 14 -23.21 4.94 -2.32
C ILE A 14 -22.11 4.72 -1.30
N ALA A 15 -22.42 4.85 0.00
CA ALA A 15 -21.46 4.64 1.08
C ALA A 15 -20.91 3.20 1.08
N ILE A 16 -21.76 2.19 0.86
CA ILE A 16 -21.34 0.79 0.73
C ILE A 16 -20.31 0.65 -0.39
N ASN A 17 -20.64 1.12 -1.60
CA ASN A 17 -19.73 1.01 -2.75
C ASN A 17 -18.39 1.71 -2.47
N VAL A 18 -18.42 2.87 -1.81
CA VAL A 18 -17.22 3.61 -1.42
C VAL A 18 -16.38 2.81 -0.42
N PHE A 19 -16.99 2.21 0.60
CA PHE A 19 -16.30 1.41 1.59
C PHE A 19 -15.78 0.09 1.03
N GLU A 20 -16.45 -0.53 0.06
CA GLU A 20 -15.94 -1.71 -0.64
C GLU A 20 -14.75 -1.39 -1.53
N SER A 21 -14.75 -0.21 -2.18
CA SER A 21 -13.64 0.23 -3.03
C SER A 21 -12.39 0.64 -2.24
N ASP A 22 -12.55 1.03 -0.97
CA ASP A 22 -11.44 1.40 -0.08
C ASP A 22 -11.70 0.85 1.33
N VAL A 23 -11.04 -0.29 1.63
CA VAL A 23 -11.17 -1.00 2.91
C VAL A 23 -10.68 -0.19 4.12
N LEU A 24 -9.88 0.86 3.91
CA LEU A 24 -9.37 1.71 4.99
C LEU A 24 -10.27 2.91 5.28
N ARG A 25 -11.28 3.15 4.44
CA ARG A 25 -12.17 4.30 4.57
C ARG A 25 -13.21 4.08 5.65
N GLU A 26 -13.18 4.95 6.67
CA GLU A 26 -14.06 4.88 7.85
C GLU A 26 -15.29 5.79 7.74
N THR A 27 -15.22 6.85 6.91
CA THR A 27 -16.29 7.83 6.77
C THR A 27 -16.55 8.24 5.32
N HIS A 28 -17.81 8.49 4.99
CA HIS A 28 -18.21 9.05 3.70
C HIS A 28 -19.27 10.13 3.90
N TRP A 29 -19.15 11.22 3.13
CA TRP A 29 -20.07 12.36 3.18
C TRP A 29 -20.81 12.44 1.85
N ASN A 30 -22.09 12.79 1.89
CA ASN A 30 -22.81 13.12 0.66
C ASN A 30 -22.39 14.51 0.14
N LYS A 31 -22.80 14.83 -1.09
CA LYS A 31 -22.45 16.09 -1.76
C LYS A 31 -22.92 17.32 -0.98
N ASP A 32 -24.12 17.26 -0.42
CA ASP A 32 -24.73 18.39 0.31
C ASP A 32 -24.20 18.54 1.74
N ARG A 33 -23.37 17.59 2.21
CA ARG A 33 -22.82 17.50 3.58
C ARG A 33 -23.85 17.47 4.70
N ASP A 34 -25.10 17.12 4.40
CA ASP A 34 -26.16 16.92 5.39
C ASP A 34 -26.29 15.45 5.83
N LEU A 35 -25.54 14.53 5.21
CA LEU A 35 -25.44 13.12 5.61
C LEU A 35 -23.98 12.69 5.74
N ILE A 36 -23.70 11.94 6.81
CA ILE A 36 -22.44 11.21 6.99
C ILE A 36 -22.72 9.72 7.25
N ALA A 37 -21.99 8.86 6.55
CA ALA A 37 -21.94 7.44 6.80
C ALA A 37 -20.64 7.09 7.53
N LEU A 38 -20.76 6.29 8.59
CA LEU A 38 -19.64 5.73 9.36
C LEU A 38 -19.61 4.21 9.18
N ARG A 39 -18.43 3.66 8.94
CA ARG A 39 -18.19 2.22 9.02
C ARG A 39 -18.14 1.82 10.50
N TYR A 40 -19.00 0.90 10.91
CA TYR A 40 -19.27 0.56 12.30
C TYR A 40 -19.24 -0.96 12.51
N GLY A 41 -19.31 -1.41 13.77
CA GLY A 41 -19.26 -2.81 14.16
C GLY A 41 -17.84 -3.28 14.51
N ALA A 42 -17.75 -4.34 15.32
CA ALA A 42 -16.47 -4.94 15.70
C ALA A 42 -15.69 -5.42 14.46
N ASP A 43 -16.41 -6.03 13.51
CA ASP A 43 -15.86 -6.56 12.26
C ASP A 43 -15.96 -5.57 11.09
N ARG A 44 -16.37 -4.32 11.36
CA ARG A 44 -16.48 -3.25 10.35
C ARG A 44 -17.42 -3.59 9.18
N ASP A 45 -18.43 -4.40 9.44
CA ASP A 45 -19.44 -4.93 8.50
C ASP A 45 -20.75 -4.14 8.51
N CYS A 46 -20.88 -3.15 9.39
CA CYS A 46 -22.06 -2.32 9.52
C CYS A 46 -21.83 -0.90 8.99
N VAL A 47 -22.88 -0.25 8.50
CA VAL A 47 -22.87 1.18 8.11
C VAL A 47 -23.90 1.93 8.95
N GLN A 48 -23.45 2.99 9.62
CA GLN A 48 -24.30 3.88 10.40
C GLN A 48 -24.43 5.24 9.71
N ILE A 49 -25.66 5.73 9.50
CA ILE A 49 -25.93 7.00 8.82
C ILE A 49 -26.47 8.02 9.82
N PHE A 50 -25.94 9.24 9.75
CA PHE A 50 -26.42 10.39 10.52
C PHE A 50 -26.87 11.51 9.58
N GLU A 51 -28.02 12.11 9.89
CA GLU A 51 -28.41 13.42 9.39
C GLU A 51 -27.74 14.50 10.23
N LEU A 52 -26.98 15.36 9.56
CA LEU A 52 -26.29 16.47 10.18
C LEU A 52 -27.15 17.73 10.10
N GLY A 53 -27.14 18.51 11.18
CA GLY A 53 -27.78 19.82 11.22
C GLY A 53 -26.90 20.90 10.61
N GLU A 54 -27.26 22.16 10.87
CA GLU A 54 -26.46 23.32 10.49
C GLU A 54 -25.10 23.32 11.20
N GLU A 55 -24.07 23.84 10.52
CA GLU A 55 -22.76 24.04 11.12
C GLU A 55 -22.87 25.03 12.29
N VAL A 56 -22.52 24.57 13.49
CA VAL A 56 -22.59 25.38 14.71
C VAL A 56 -21.41 26.36 14.80
N GLY A 57 -20.28 26.00 14.21
CA GLY A 57 -19.08 26.84 14.14
C GLY A 57 -17.79 26.03 13.98
N PHE A 58 -16.74 26.71 13.52
CA PHE A 58 -15.40 26.15 13.38
C PHE A 58 -14.53 26.54 14.58
N PHE A 59 -14.13 25.55 15.37
CA PHE A 59 -13.31 25.77 16.57
C PHE A 59 -11.86 25.36 16.30
N ALA A 60 -11.05 26.32 15.88
CA ALA A 60 -9.62 26.12 15.64
C ALA A 60 -8.84 25.87 16.95
N GLN A 61 -7.81 25.03 16.90
CA GLN A 61 -6.84 24.82 17.98
C GLN A 61 -7.42 24.33 19.33
N MET A 62 -8.64 23.79 19.34
CA MET A 62 -9.25 23.22 20.56
C MET A 62 -8.63 21.89 20.99
N LEU A 63 -7.89 21.25 20.09
CA LEU A 63 -7.10 20.05 20.37
C LEU A 63 -5.62 20.41 20.32
N PRO A 64 -4.79 19.81 21.19
CA PRO A 64 -3.34 20.00 21.11
C PRO A 64 -2.86 19.57 19.72
N ALA A 65 -1.86 20.28 19.19
CA ALA A 65 -1.20 19.87 17.97
C ALA A 65 -0.64 18.46 18.19
N THR A 66 -1.16 17.48 17.44
CA THR A 66 -0.66 16.11 17.51
C THR A 66 0.81 16.13 17.11
N ASP A 67 1.69 15.59 17.95
CA ASP A 67 3.06 15.34 17.52
C ASP A 67 3.00 14.45 16.26
N LYS A 68 3.69 14.86 15.20
CA LYS A 68 3.76 14.08 13.96
C LYS A 68 4.23 12.65 14.26
N ASN A 69 5.13 12.48 15.23
CA ASN A 69 5.65 11.19 15.64
C ASN A 69 4.57 10.35 16.34
N GLU A 70 3.82 10.94 17.27
CA GLU A 70 2.71 10.29 17.98
C GLU A 70 1.59 9.87 17.00
N ARG A 71 1.28 10.71 16.00
CA ARG A 71 0.33 10.36 14.93
C ARG A 71 0.81 9.19 14.09
N LEU A 72 2.08 9.20 13.68
CA LEU A 72 2.71 8.11 12.93
C LEU A 72 2.72 6.81 13.72
N GLU A 73 3.02 6.88 15.01
CA GLU A 73 3.02 5.73 15.92
C GLU A 73 1.61 5.16 16.11
N THR A 74 0.61 6.04 16.30
CA THR A 74 -0.81 5.64 16.37
C THR A 74 -1.28 4.98 15.08
N LEU A 75 -0.87 5.51 13.92
CA LEU A 75 -1.19 4.91 12.61
C LEU A 75 -0.49 3.55 12.46
N ARG A 76 0.79 3.44 12.84
CA ARG A 76 1.52 2.17 12.82
C ARG A 76 0.85 1.12 13.69
N LYS A 77 0.39 1.50 14.89
CA LYS A 77 -0.43 0.66 15.78
C LYS A 77 -1.69 0.17 15.13
N ARG A 78 -2.46 1.12 14.61
CA ARG A 78 -3.78 0.87 14.03
C ARG A 78 -3.72 -0.08 12.85
N TYR A 79 -2.66 0.00 12.05
CA TYR A 79 -2.46 -0.84 10.87
C TYR A 79 -1.51 -2.02 11.10
N GLY A 80 -1.13 -2.33 12.35
CA GLY A 80 -0.26 -3.48 12.66
C GLY A 80 1.16 -3.36 12.10
N LEU A 81 1.63 -2.15 11.82
CA LEU A 81 2.98 -1.84 11.33
C LEU A 81 4.00 -1.67 12.48
N GLU A 82 3.58 -1.79 13.74
CA GLU A 82 4.46 -1.62 14.93
C GLU A 82 5.65 -2.58 14.96
N ASN A 83 5.54 -3.73 14.29
CA ASN A 83 6.54 -4.80 14.36
C ASN A 83 6.92 -5.37 12.99
N GLN A 84 6.67 -4.64 11.88
CA GLN A 84 7.27 -5.00 10.60
C GLN A 84 8.73 -4.53 10.53
N THR A 85 9.51 -4.77 11.59
CA THR A 85 10.95 -4.94 11.36
C THR A 85 11.08 -6.21 10.53
N ALA A 86 11.52 -6.06 9.29
CA ALA A 86 11.87 -7.19 8.44
C ALA A 86 12.68 -8.18 9.29
N ARG A 87 12.32 -9.48 9.23
CA ARG A 87 13.03 -10.52 9.99
C ARG A 87 14.54 -10.32 9.78
N PRO A 88 15.41 -10.56 10.78
CA PRO A 88 16.84 -10.28 10.65
C PRO A 88 17.48 -10.84 9.36
N GLN A 89 17.00 -12.01 8.89
CA GLN A 89 17.41 -12.62 7.63
C GLN A 89 16.99 -11.80 6.40
N VAL A 90 15.77 -11.26 6.40
CA VAL A 90 15.26 -10.38 5.32
C VAL A 90 16.03 -9.07 5.33
N ALA A 91 16.22 -8.45 6.50
CA ALA A 91 16.98 -7.20 6.62
C ALA A 91 18.44 -7.35 6.18
N TYR A 92 19.10 -8.46 6.55
CA TYR A 92 20.43 -8.79 6.08
C TYR A 92 20.46 -8.98 4.55
N PHE A 93 19.53 -9.77 4.02
CA PHE A 93 19.50 -10.09 2.60
C PHE A 93 19.11 -8.90 1.72
N SER A 94 18.22 -8.02 2.19
CA SER A 94 17.91 -6.76 1.49
C SER A 94 19.13 -5.85 1.40
N GLY A 95 20.01 -5.87 2.41
CA GLY A 95 21.31 -5.19 2.33
C GLY A 95 22.23 -5.75 1.23
N GLU A 96 22.24 -7.07 1.03
CA GLU A 96 22.99 -7.70 -0.07
C GLU A 96 22.36 -7.40 -1.44
N MET A 97 21.03 -7.37 -1.52
CA MET A 97 20.28 -6.94 -2.71
C MET A 97 20.65 -5.51 -3.13
N GLU A 98 20.63 -4.57 -2.19
CA GLU A 98 20.94 -3.16 -2.41
C GLU A 98 22.37 -2.95 -2.93
N LYS A 99 23.36 -3.64 -2.34
CA LYS A 99 24.75 -3.60 -2.83
C LYS A 99 24.86 -4.01 -4.30
N GLN A 100 24.08 -5.00 -4.73
CA GLN A 100 24.10 -5.43 -6.14
C GLN A 100 23.38 -4.45 -7.07
N LEU A 101 22.35 -3.75 -6.60
CA LEU A 101 21.69 -2.69 -7.37
C LEU A 101 22.64 -1.52 -7.58
N GLN A 102 23.27 -1.03 -6.51
CA GLN A 102 24.25 0.06 -6.56
C GLN A 102 25.42 -0.25 -7.50
N ALA A 103 25.91 -1.49 -7.48
CA ALA A 103 26.98 -1.93 -8.38
C ALA A 103 26.58 -1.96 -9.88
N ASN A 104 25.30 -1.79 -10.21
CA ASN A 104 24.78 -1.76 -11.57
C ASN A 104 24.04 -0.44 -11.89
N GLU A 105 24.11 0.56 -11.01
CA GLU A 105 23.40 1.84 -11.16
C GLU A 105 23.87 2.59 -12.42
N ASP A 106 25.11 2.36 -12.86
CA ASP A 106 25.72 2.90 -14.07
C ASP A 106 25.14 2.33 -15.38
N LYS A 107 24.34 1.27 -15.31
CA LYS A 107 23.80 0.55 -16.49
C LYS A 107 22.38 0.98 -16.89
N GLY A 108 21.86 2.03 -16.26
CA GLY A 108 20.50 2.53 -16.46
C GLY A 108 19.48 1.83 -15.56
N GLY A 109 18.39 2.54 -15.24
CA GLY A 109 17.32 2.03 -14.39
C GLY A 109 16.55 0.86 -15.01
N TRP A 110 16.03 -0.05 -14.18
CA TRP A 110 15.19 -1.15 -14.66
C TRP A 110 13.82 -0.70 -15.16
N GLU A 111 13.44 0.55 -14.90
CA GLU A 111 12.16 1.13 -15.32
C GLU A 111 11.93 1.04 -16.83
N THR A 112 13.01 1.06 -17.63
CA THR A 112 12.98 0.94 -19.09
C THR A 112 13.37 -0.45 -19.59
N ALA A 113 13.66 -1.40 -18.69
CA ALA A 113 14.06 -2.75 -19.08
C ALA A 113 12.83 -3.58 -19.47
N THR A 114 12.95 -4.31 -20.58
CA THR A 114 11.87 -5.20 -21.02
C THR A 114 11.77 -6.43 -20.13
N ASP A 115 10.56 -6.93 -19.96
CA ASP A 115 10.27 -8.18 -19.25
C ASP A 115 11.10 -9.37 -19.74
N GLN A 116 11.28 -9.48 -21.05
CA GLN A 116 12.08 -10.54 -21.65
C GLN A 116 13.55 -10.44 -21.24
N PHE A 117 14.11 -9.22 -21.18
CA PHE A 117 15.47 -9.00 -20.72
C PHE A 117 15.62 -9.42 -19.25
N LEU A 118 14.71 -8.99 -18.39
CA LEU A 118 14.73 -9.32 -16.96
C LEU A 118 14.60 -10.84 -16.72
N LYS A 119 13.69 -11.51 -17.42
CA LYS A 119 13.53 -12.99 -17.40
C LYS A 119 14.82 -13.70 -17.82
N ASN A 120 15.48 -13.23 -18.88
CA ASN A 120 16.76 -13.79 -19.33
C ASN A 120 17.87 -13.61 -18.29
N GLN A 121 17.94 -12.45 -17.60
CA GLN A 121 18.94 -12.23 -16.55
C GLN A 121 18.67 -13.06 -15.29
N LEU A 122 17.41 -13.23 -14.92
CA LEU A 122 16.99 -14.11 -13.84
C LEU A 122 17.43 -15.55 -14.12
N GLU A 123 17.12 -16.08 -15.32
CA GLU A 123 17.51 -17.43 -15.71
C GLU A 123 19.04 -17.59 -15.74
N LYS A 124 19.77 -16.61 -16.27
CA LYS A 124 21.24 -16.61 -16.28
C LYS A 124 21.81 -16.73 -14.87
N ASN A 125 21.29 -15.97 -13.90
CA ASN A 125 21.76 -16.06 -12.51
C ASN A 125 21.34 -17.38 -11.84
N PHE A 126 20.17 -17.91 -12.16
CA PHE A 126 19.74 -19.22 -11.66
C PHE A 126 20.63 -20.36 -12.18
N ARG A 127 20.97 -20.37 -13.47
CA ARG A 127 21.92 -21.35 -14.04
C ARG A 127 23.30 -21.22 -13.39
N ALA A 128 23.79 -20.00 -13.18
CA ALA A 128 25.08 -19.75 -12.52
C ALA A 128 25.08 -20.17 -11.04
N LEU A 129 23.96 -20.01 -10.33
CA LEU A 129 23.80 -20.43 -8.93
C LEU A 129 24.11 -21.92 -8.75
N ARG A 130 23.68 -22.76 -9.71
CA ARG A 130 23.93 -24.21 -9.69
C ARG A 130 25.40 -24.61 -9.84
N LEU A 131 26.24 -23.68 -10.32
CA LEU A 131 27.65 -23.91 -10.59
C LEU A 131 28.58 -23.20 -9.59
N CYS A 132 28.01 -22.51 -8.59
CA CYS A 132 28.78 -21.74 -7.61
C CYS A 132 29.74 -22.63 -6.83
N ARG A 133 30.98 -22.14 -6.64
CA ARG A 133 32.02 -22.83 -5.87
C ARG A 133 32.35 -22.15 -4.53
N SER A 134 31.77 -20.97 -4.28
CA SER A 134 31.97 -20.22 -3.04
C SER A 134 30.65 -19.71 -2.48
N HIS A 135 30.59 -19.54 -1.15
CA HIS A 135 29.43 -19.00 -0.48
C HIS A 135 29.15 -17.53 -0.84
N GLU A 136 30.21 -16.75 -1.10
CA GLU A 136 30.08 -15.37 -1.55
C GLU A 136 29.42 -15.29 -2.92
N GLU A 137 29.88 -16.11 -3.88
CA GLU A 137 29.26 -16.16 -5.19
C GLU A 137 27.80 -16.62 -5.09
N TYR A 138 27.53 -17.64 -4.27
CA TYR A 138 26.18 -18.14 -4.04
C TYR A 138 25.24 -17.03 -3.53
N ARG A 139 25.64 -16.29 -2.48
CA ARG A 139 24.86 -15.17 -1.94
C ARG A 139 24.62 -14.08 -2.98
N ARG A 140 25.65 -13.72 -3.76
CA ARG A 140 25.54 -12.74 -4.85
C ARG A 140 24.55 -13.17 -5.92
N ARG A 141 24.57 -14.45 -6.33
CA ARG A 141 23.62 -14.99 -7.31
C ARG A 141 22.19 -14.97 -6.76
N CYS A 142 21.99 -15.34 -5.50
CA CYS A 142 20.68 -15.22 -4.85
C CYS A 142 20.18 -13.77 -4.83
N ALA A 143 21.03 -12.81 -4.44
CA ALA A 143 20.67 -11.39 -4.42
C ALA A 143 20.26 -10.88 -5.81
N ASN A 144 21.00 -11.23 -6.86
CA ASN A 144 20.64 -10.86 -8.24
C ASN A 144 19.32 -11.49 -8.68
N ILE A 145 19.06 -12.77 -8.36
CA ILE A 145 17.78 -13.42 -8.68
C ILE A 145 16.62 -12.68 -8.00
N ALA A 146 16.77 -12.34 -6.71
CA ALA A 146 15.77 -11.59 -5.96
C ALA A 146 15.54 -10.19 -6.56
N ASN A 147 16.61 -9.48 -6.93
CA ASN A 147 16.49 -8.18 -7.60
C ASN A 147 15.73 -8.26 -8.92
N TYR A 148 16.06 -9.22 -9.80
CA TYR A 148 15.33 -9.36 -11.07
C TYR A 148 13.88 -9.80 -10.87
N ALA A 149 13.60 -10.65 -9.88
CA ALA A 149 12.22 -11.02 -9.53
C ALA A 149 11.43 -9.81 -9.01
N MET A 150 12.04 -8.98 -8.18
CA MET A 150 11.46 -7.73 -7.68
C MET A 150 11.16 -6.75 -8.82
N MET A 151 12.09 -6.57 -9.77
CA MET A 151 11.90 -5.70 -10.94
C MET A 151 10.75 -6.18 -11.83
N LEU A 152 10.63 -7.49 -12.04
CA LEU A 152 9.51 -8.07 -12.79
C LEU A 152 8.16 -7.83 -12.09
N ALA A 153 8.11 -7.99 -10.76
CA ALA A 153 6.90 -7.69 -10.00
C ALA A 153 6.53 -6.21 -10.05
N ASP A 154 7.51 -5.30 -10.04
CA ASP A 154 7.27 -3.87 -10.18
C ASP A 154 6.81 -3.49 -11.59
N ASN A 155 7.35 -4.11 -12.64
CA ASN A 155 6.84 -3.97 -14.02
C ASN A 155 5.37 -4.38 -14.12
N ASP A 156 5.03 -5.57 -13.64
CA ASP A 156 3.67 -6.12 -13.67
C ASP A 156 2.66 -5.21 -12.95
N ARG A 157 3.03 -4.73 -11.75
CA ARG A 157 2.24 -3.75 -11.01
C ARG A 157 2.01 -2.46 -11.80
N ARG A 158 3.06 -1.92 -12.45
CA ARG A 158 2.93 -0.70 -13.27
C ARG A 158 2.02 -0.90 -14.48
N GLU A 159 2.10 -2.05 -15.15
CA GLU A 159 1.18 -2.40 -16.24
C GLU A 159 -0.27 -2.51 -15.75
N GLU A 160 -0.50 -3.06 -14.55
CA GLU A 160 -1.82 -3.15 -13.94
C GLU A 160 -2.38 -1.75 -13.60
N ASP A 161 -1.56 -0.88 -13.02
CA ASP A 161 -1.92 0.50 -12.69
C ASP A 161 -2.28 1.31 -13.96
N GLU A 162 -1.50 1.15 -15.04
CA GLU A 162 -1.77 1.76 -16.35
C GLU A 162 -3.08 1.28 -16.97
N ARG A 163 -3.37 -0.03 -16.94
CA ARG A 163 -4.62 -0.59 -17.47
C ARG A 163 -5.84 -0.17 -16.67
N SER A 164 -5.68 0.01 -15.36
CA SER A 164 -6.75 0.40 -14.44
C SER A 164 -7.05 1.90 -14.49
N GLY A 165 -6.28 2.70 -15.24
CA GLY A 165 -6.42 4.16 -15.28
C GLY A 165 -6.06 4.83 -13.95
N LEU A 166 -5.31 4.14 -13.09
CA LEU A 166 -4.86 4.62 -11.78
C LEU A 166 -3.48 5.30 -11.84
N SER A 167 -2.88 5.40 -13.04
CA SER A 167 -1.63 6.13 -13.23
C SER A 167 -1.84 7.63 -12.97
N THR A 168 -1.19 8.13 -11.92
CA THR A 168 -1.13 9.56 -11.52
C THR A 168 -0.43 10.43 -12.54
#